data_AF-A0A2V9WB48-F1
#
_entry.id   AF-A0A2V9WB48-F1
#
_cell.length_a   1.000
_cell.length_b   1.000
_cell.length_c   1.000
_cell.angle_alpha   90.00
_cell.angle_beta   90.00
_cell.angle_gamma   90.00
#
_symmetry.space_group_name_H-M   'P 1'
#
loop_
_entity.id
_entity.type
_entity.pdbx_description
1 polymer ?
#
loop_
_entity_poly.entity_id
_entity_poly.type
_entity_poly.pdbx_seq_one_letter_code
_entity_poly.pdbx_strand_id
1 'polypeptide(L)'
;PDLLPSTAGVTLTPEEIATDTYCDGWPNCTGDGQQFVIIPPRLLNPNVQQLISTYFPKIDPAIPIDTSTGRIGQLFQTLMPSNTTRDLGTLRIDHDFSDRDHVYGVYNAQELSGGNSAVRSPFTGLGLTQRVRRTHTLSGSYVRTIRNNIINEARGGFNREFIYRHSNTTLQSFLSSIGLDQSAIDAYGAAVGPAELGTHGHRFQIYFIRS
;
A
#
# COMPACT_ATOMS: atom_id res chain seq x y z
N PRO A 1 -14.14 -29.87 -11.69
CA PRO A 1 -14.01 -28.75 -12.66
C PRO A 1 -12.53 -28.42 -12.84
N ASP A 2 -11.98 -28.70 -14.02
CA ASP A 2 -10.56 -28.43 -14.34
C ASP A 2 -10.29 -26.93 -14.26
N LEU A 3 -9.44 -26.54 -13.31
CA LEU A 3 -9.10 -25.14 -13.04
C LEU A 3 -7.91 -24.63 -13.87
N LEU A 4 -7.39 -25.44 -14.79
CA LEU A 4 -6.26 -25.06 -15.64
C LEU A 4 -6.49 -25.56 -17.09
N PRO A 5 -6.29 -24.71 -18.11
CA PRO A 5 -6.39 -25.15 -19.50
C PRO A 5 -5.31 -26.20 -19.80
N SER A 6 -5.70 -27.29 -20.47
CA SER A 6 -4.75 -28.30 -20.94
C SER A 6 -3.81 -27.67 -21.96
N THR A 7 -2.49 -27.74 -21.72
CA THR A 7 -1.44 -27.22 -22.61
C THR A 7 -1.19 -28.09 -23.85
N ALA A 8 -2.01 -29.12 -24.08
CA ALA A 8 -1.88 -30.00 -25.24
C ALA A 8 -2.48 -29.34 -26.49
N GLY A 9 -1.62 -28.94 -27.44
CA GLY A 9 -2.04 -28.66 -28.82
C GLY A 9 -2.00 -27.20 -29.28
N VAL A 10 -1.32 -26.30 -28.56
CA VAL A 10 -1.11 -24.94 -29.05
C VAL A 10 0.08 -24.91 -30.01
N THR A 11 -0.20 -24.85 -31.30
CA THR A 11 0.77 -24.48 -32.33
C THR A 11 0.70 -22.97 -32.56
N LEU A 12 1.86 -22.30 -32.61
CA LEU A 12 1.93 -20.90 -33.02
C LEU A 12 1.66 -20.78 -34.52
N THR A 13 1.07 -19.67 -34.95
CA THR A 13 1.00 -19.37 -36.39
C THR A 13 2.39 -18.96 -36.90
N PRO A 14 2.65 -19.10 -38.21
CA PRO A 14 3.89 -18.61 -38.81
C PRO A 14 4.14 -17.12 -38.54
N GLU A 15 3.09 -16.31 -38.49
CA GLU A 15 3.15 -14.89 -38.15
C GLU A 15 3.59 -14.67 -36.70
N GLU A 16 2.99 -15.37 -35.74
CA GLU A 16 3.38 -15.29 -34.32
C GLU A 16 4.84 -15.72 -34.13
N ILE A 17 5.30 -16.76 -34.83
CA ILE A 17 6.72 -17.16 -34.80
C ILE A 17 7.62 -16.02 -35.30
N ALA A 18 7.24 -15.36 -36.39
CA ALA A 18 8.03 -14.31 -37.01
C ALA A 18 8.09 -13.01 -36.18
N THR A 19 7.01 -12.67 -35.45
CA THR A 19 6.93 -11.41 -34.70
C THR A 19 7.26 -11.56 -33.22
N ASP A 20 6.98 -12.73 -32.65
CA ASP A 20 6.97 -12.91 -31.19
C ASP A 20 8.16 -13.73 -30.69
N THR A 21 9.05 -14.16 -31.59
CA THR A 21 10.27 -14.90 -31.23
C THR A 21 11.53 -14.28 -31.81
N TYR A 22 12.65 -14.43 -31.10
CA TYR A 22 14.00 -14.17 -31.59
C TYR A 22 14.80 -15.47 -31.69
N CYS A 23 15.84 -15.48 -32.50
CA CYS A 23 16.81 -16.56 -32.52
C CYS A 23 17.48 -16.75 -31.15
N ASP A 24 17.82 -17.98 -30.80
CA ASP A 24 18.58 -18.28 -29.59
C ASP A 24 19.97 -17.64 -29.65
N GLY A 25 20.34 -16.87 -28.62
CA GLY A 25 21.58 -16.07 -28.60
C GLY A 25 21.48 -14.71 -29.31
N TRP A 26 20.28 -14.15 -29.44
CA TRP A 26 20.08 -12.77 -29.94
C TRP A 26 20.98 -11.74 -29.23
N PRO A 27 21.54 -10.74 -29.94
CA PRO A 27 21.36 -10.43 -31.37
C PRO A 27 22.23 -11.26 -32.32
N ASN A 28 23.11 -12.13 -31.79
CA ASN A 28 24.12 -12.84 -32.58
C ASN A 28 23.70 -14.24 -33.04
N CYS A 29 22.50 -14.68 -32.66
CA CYS A 29 21.89 -15.97 -33.04
C CYS A 29 22.84 -17.17 -32.89
N THR A 30 23.47 -17.32 -31.72
CA THR A 30 24.50 -18.34 -31.48
C THR A 30 23.96 -19.73 -31.12
N GLY A 31 22.64 -19.90 -30.97
CA GLY A 31 22.01 -21.16 -30.58
C GLY A 31 21.02 -21.69 -31.62
N ASP A 32 20.72 -22.99 -31.51
CA ASP A 32 19.77 -23.69 -32.38
C ASP A 32 18.37 -23.65 -31.76
N GLY A 33 17.68 -22.52 -31.90
CA GLY A 33 16.32 -22.37 -31.37
C GLY A 33 15.71 -20.99 -31.57
N GLN A 34 14.46 -20.87 -31.14
CA GLN A 34 13.73 -19.60 -31.04
C GLN A 34 13.30 -19.38 -29.60
N GLN A 35 13.48 -18.14 -29.12
CA GLN A 35 13.10 -17.67 -27.80
C GLN A 35 11.89 -16.76 -27.92
N PHE A 36 10.88 -16.92 -27.08
CA PHE A 36 9.76 -15.98 -27.03
C PHE A 36 10.19 -14.63 -26.43
N VAL A 37 9.83 -13.57 -27.12
CA VAL A 37 9.91 -12.18 -26.61
C VAL A 37 8.54 -11.59 -26.37
N ILE A 38 7.51 -12.09 -27.05
CA ILE A 38 6.12 -11.72 -26.84
C ILE A 38 5.32 -13.02 -26.66
N ILE A 39 4.38 -13.06 -25.72
CA ILE A 39 3.46 -14.19 -25.60
C ILE A 39 2.14 -13.76 -26.26
N PRO A 40 1.65 -14.49 -27.28
CA PRO A 40 0.38 -14.15 -27.92
C PRO A 40 -0.75 -14.03 -26.89
N PRO A 41 -1.54 -12.94 -26.91
CA PRO A 41 -2.58 -12.71 -25.90
C PRO A 41 -3.60 -13.86 -25.81
N ARG A 42 -3.89 -14.56 -26.91
CA ARG A 42 -4.79 -15.72 -26.93
C ARG A 42 -4.32 -16.89 -26.06
N LEU A 43 -3.04 -16.95 -25.71
CA LEU A 43 -2.43 -18.00 -24.90
C LEU A 43 -2.39 -17.65 -23.41
N LEU A 44 -2.71 -16.41 -23.06
CA LEU A 44 -2.74 -15.94 -21.69
C LEU A 44 -4.18 -15.98 -21.17
N ASN A 45 -4.37 -16.53 -19.97
CA ASN A 45 -5.65 -16.45 -19.28
C ASN A 45 -6.05 -14.96 -19.11
N PRO A 46 -7.29 -14.55 -19.46
CA PRO A 46 -7.72 -13.16 -19.36
C PRO A 46 -7.51 -12.52 -17.98
N ASN A 47 -7.73 -13.28 -16.89
CA ASN A 47 -7.51 -12.79 -15.52
C ASN A 47 -6.02 -12.57 -15.23
N VAL A 48 -5.14 -13.40 -15.82
CA VAL A 48 -3.68 -13.21 -15.73
C VAL A 48 -3.25 -11.98 -16.51
N GLN A 49 -3.81 -11.74 -17.69
CA GLN A 49 -3.55 -10.51 -18.45
C GLN A 49 -3.99 -9.27 -17.67
N GLN A 50 -5.15 -9.33 -17.01
CA GLN A 50 -5.67 -8.25 -16.20
C GLN A 50 -4.81 -8.02 -14.94
N LEU A 51 -4.36 -9.09 -14.27
CA LEU A 51 -3.38 -9.01 -13.18
C LEU A 51 -2.09 -8.32 -13.65
N ILE A 52 -1.51 -8.74 -14.77
CA ILE A 52 -0.28 -8.16 -15.31
C ILE A 52 -0.51 -6.67 -15.66
N SER A 53 -1.58 -6.36 -16.39
CA SER A 53 -1.91 -5.00 -16.83
C SER A 53 -2.18 -4.02 -15.69
N THR A 54 -2.84 -4.50 -14.62
CA THR A 54 -3.21 -3.65 -13.47
C THR A 54 -2.06 -3.49 -12.48
N TYR A 55 -1.30 -4.55 -12.22
CA TYR A 55 -0.36 -4.57 -11.11
C TYR A 55 1.10 -4.45 -11.49
N PHE A 56 1.47 -4.67 -12.75
CA PHE A 56 2.84 -4.50 -13.20
C PHE A 56 2.98 -3.22 -14.02
N PRO A 57 4.12 -2.51 -13.89
CA PRO A 57 4.39 -1.35 -14.71
C PRO A 57 4.44 -1.75 -16.19
N LYS A 58 3.70 -1.01 -17.02
CA LYS A 58 3.79 -1.15 -18.48
C LYS A 58 5.11 -0.52 -18.92
N ILE A 59 5.97 -1.35 -19.49
CA ILE A 59 7.22 -0.91 -20.08
C ILE A 59 6.99 -0.78 -21.58
N ASP A 60 7.52 0.30 -22.15
CA ASP A 60 7.52 0.46 -23.60
C ASP A 60 8.41 -0.63 -24.22
N PRO A 61 7.90 -1.47 -25.15
CA PRO A 61 8.69 -2.50 -25.81
C PRO A 61 9.87 -1.94 -26.61
N ALA A 62 9.93 -0.64 -26.89
CA ALA A 62 11.08 0.01 -27.51
C ALA A 62 12.28 0.20 -26.56
N ILE A 63 12.13 -0.03 -25.24
CA ILE A 63 13.23 0.12 -24.29
C ILE A 63 14.17 -1.10 -24.38
N PRO A 64 15.48 -0.88 -24.61
CA PRO A 64 16.43 -1.98 -24.71
C PRO A 64 16.59 -2.73 -23.38
N ILE A 65 16.64 -4.06 -23.49
CA ILE A 65 17.00 -4.97 -22.40
C ILE A 65 18.53 -5.10 -22.35
N ASP A 66 19.11 -4.93 -21.18
CA ASP A 66 20.49 -5.30 -20.89
C ASP A 66 20.62 -6.82 -20.96
N THR A 67 21.27 -7.29 -22.02
CA THR A 67 21.45 -8.71 -22.34
C THR A 67 22.38 -9.42 -21.36
N SER A 68 23.17 -8.70 -20.56
CA SER A 68 24.06 -9.29 -19.55
C SER A 68 23.34 -9.61 -18.23
N THR A 69 22.29 -8.85 -17.89
CA THR A 69 21.55 -8.99 -16.64
C THR A 69 20.09 -9.39 -16.82
N GLY A 70 19.58 -9.38 -18.06
CA GLY A 70 18.16 -9.61 -18.38
C GLY A 70 17.24 -8.52 -17.85
N ARG A 71 17.77 -7.34 -17.51
CA ARG A 71 17.04 -6.21 -16.94
C ARG A 71 16.83 -5.13 -17.98
N ILE A 72 15.85 -4.27 -17.75
CA ILE A 72 15.61 -3.11 -18.61
C ILE A 72 16.75 -2.10 -18.36
N GLY A 73 17.41 -1.65 -19.44
CA GLY A 73 18.63 -0.83 -19.37
C GLY A 73 18.42 0.54 -18.73
N GLN A 74 17.18 1.04 -18.70
CA GLN A 74 16.76 2.21 -17.94
C GLN A 74 15.76 1.77 -16.87
N LEU A 75 16.09 2.03 -15.60
CA LEU A 75 15.19 1.79 -14.48
C LEU A 75 13.86 2.52 -14.73
N PHE A 76 12.73 1.84 -14.58
CA PHE A 76 11.42 2.47 -14.65
C PHE A 76 11.11 3.20 -13.34
N GLN A 77 10.42 4.34 -13.42
CA GLN A 77 9.87 5.04 -12.27
C GLN A 77 8.35 5.05 -12.37
N THR A 78 7.68 4.57 -11.33
CA THR A 78 6.23 4.71 -11.23
C THR A 78 5.90 5.89 -10.31
N LEU A 79 5.33 6.94 -10.89
CA LEU A 79 4.80 8.07 -10.14
C LEU A 79 3.42 7.69 -9.62
N MET A 80 3.33 7.52 -8.31
CA MET A 80 2.07 7.20 -7.64
C MET A 80 1.61 8.45 -6.89
N PRO A 81 0.40 8.96 -7.14
CA PRO A 81 -0.11 10.09 -6.38
C PRO A 81 -0.21 9.69 -4.90
N SER A 82 0.35 10.53 -4.04
CA SER A 82 0.21 10.43 -2.60
C SER A 82 -0.55 11.65 -2.11
N ASN A 83 -1.56 11.42 -1.26
CA ASN A 83 -2.18 12.48 -0.50
C ASN A 83 -1.75 12.32 0.96
N THR A 84 -1.41 13.43 1.60
CA THR A 84 -1.17 13.48 3.04
C THR A 84 -2.11 14.49 3.65
N THR A 85 -3.01 14.02 4.51
CA THR A 85 -3.95 14.87 5.25
C THR A 85 -3.53 14.97 6.70
N ARG A 86 -3.72 16.14 7.30
CA ARG A 86 -3.46 16.38 8.71
C ARG A 86 -4.62 17.17 9.31
N ASP A 87 -5.32 16.52 10.23
CA ASP A 87 -6.39 17.12 11.01
C ASP A 87 -5.87 17.42 12.43
N LEU A 88 -6.16 18.62 12.92
CA LEU A 88 -5.72 19.09 14.24
C LEU A 88 -6.87 19.78 14.95
N GLY A 89 -7.12 19.38 16.19
CA GLY A 89 -8.03 20.04 17.11
C GLY A 89 -7.32 20.34 18.42
N THR A 90 -7.52 21.55 18.93
CA THR A 90 -7.01 21.96 20.24
C THR A 90 -8.16 22.48 21.08
N LEU A 91 -8.32 21.91 22.27
CA LEU A 91 -9.20 22.42 23.31
C LEU A 91 -8.34 23.02 24.41
N ARG A 92 -8.69 24.22 24.86
CA ARG A 92 -8.05 24.88 26.01
C ARG A 92 -9.10 25.23 27.04
N ILE A 93 -8.77 24.99 28.29
CA ILE A 93 -9.55 25.39 29.46
C ILE A 93 -8.63 26.26 30.29
N ASP A 94 -9.12 27.44 30.62
CA ASP A 94 -8.46 28.40 31.48
C ASP A 94 -9.54 28.93 32.41
N HIS A 95 -9.31 28.79 33.71
CA HIS A 95 -10.28 29.19 34.70
C HIS A 95 -9.65 29.63 36.02
N ASP A 96 -10.04 30.82 36.45
CA ASP A 96 -9.77 31.34 37.78
C ASP A 96 -10.93 30.97 38.71
N PHE A 97 -10.67 30.08 39.67
CA PHE A 97 -11.64 29.76 40.72
C PHE A 97 -11.68 30.87 41.79
N SER A 98 -10.57 31.57 41.98
CA SER A 98 -10.42 32.75 42.82
C SER A 98 -9.20 33.55 42.38
N ASP A 99 -8.99 34.75 42.96
CA ASP A 99 -7.75 35.52 42.77
C ASP A 99 -6.47 34.76 43.16
N ARG A 100 -6.59 33.63 43.84
CA ARG A 100 -5.49 32.80 44.33
C ARG A 100 -5.41 31.43 43.70
N ASP A 101 -6.43 30.99 42.94
CA ASP A 101 -6.53 29.63 42.43
C ASP A 101 -6.83 29.66 40.93
N HIS A 102 -5.86 29.19 40.14
CA HIS A 102 -5.95 29.18 38.68
C HIS A 102 -5.71 27.77 38.15
N VAL A 103 -6.56 27.31 37.24
CA VAL A 103 -6.40 26.05 36.53
C VAL A 103 -6.30 26.30 35.03
N TYR A 104 -5.31 25.66 34.42
CA TYR A 104 -5.11 25.65 32.99
C TYR A 104 -5.01 24.22 32.48
N GLY A 105 -5.61 23.95 31.33
CA GLY A 105 -5.61 22.65 30.68
C GLY A 105 -5.63 22.79 29.17
N VAL A 106 -4.89 21.93 28.49
CA VAL A 106 -4.87 21.84 27.04
C VAL A 106 -4.96 20.39 26.63
N TYR A 107 -5.86 20.14 25.69
CA TYR A 107 -5.97 18.88 24.99
C TYR A 107 -5.75 19.11 23.49
N ASN A 108 -4.81 18.37 22.91
CA ASN A 108 -4.55 18.35 21.48
C ASN A 108 -4.87 16.97 20.92
N ALA A 109 -5.67 16.92 19.86
CA ALA A 109 -5.91 15.73 19.07
C ALA A 109 -5.42 16.00 17.65
N GLN A 110 -4.61 15.08 17.13
CA GLN A 110 -4.08 15.15 15.77
C GLN A 110 -4.28 13.81 15.07
N GLU A 111 -4.73 13.84 13.82
CA GLU A 111 -4.69 12.71 12.91
C GLU A 111 -3.87 13.08 11.68
N LEU A 112 -2.91 12.23 11.32
CA LEU A 112 -2.11 12.33 10.11
C LEU A 112 -2.33 11.06 9.30
N SER A 113 -2.79 11.19 8.05
CA SER A 113 -2.94 10.06 7.13
C SER A 113 -2.16 10.32 5.86
N GLY A 114 -1.40 9.34 5.39
CA GLY A 114 -0.74 9.41 4.09
C GLY A 114 0.13 8.20 3.79
N GLY A 115 0.53 8.02 2.53
CA GLY A 115 1.35 6.90 2.10
C GLY A 115 2.55 7.32 1.26
N ASN A 116 3.74 6.79 1.56
CA ASN A 116 4.98 7.18 0.88
C ASN A 116 5.85 5.98 0.47
N SER A 117 5.37 4.76 0.66
CA SER A 117 6.08 3.52 0.28
C SER A 117 5.13 2.61 -0.47
N ALA A 118 5.60 2.00 -1.55
CA ALA A 118 4.81 1.01 -2.28
C ALA A 118 4.40 -0.14 -1.34
N VAL A 119 3.18 -0.65 -1.50
CA VAL A 119 2.70 -1.81 -0.71
C VAL A 119 3.63 -3.01 -0.90
N ARG A 120 4.00 -3.32 -2.15
CA ARG A 120 5.01 -4.34 -2.46
C ARG A 120 5.58 -4.10 -3.86
N SER A 121 6.90 -3.96 -3.98
CA SER A 121 7.56 -3.96 -5.30
C SER A 121 7.61 -5.39 -5.86
N PRO A 122 7.37 -5.61 -7.16
CA PRO A 122 7.12 -4.64 -8.24
C PRO A 122 5.61 -4.36 -8.50
N PHE A 123 4.71 -4.75 -7.60
CA PHE A 123 3.26 -4.64 -7.77
C PHE A 123 2.77 -3.20 -7.53
N THR A 124 2.95 -2.34 -8.53
CA THR A 124 2.61 -0.91 -8.47
C THR A 124 1.10 -0.66 -8.36
N GLY A 125 0.26 -1.55 -8.91
CA GLY A 125 -1.20 -1.45 -8.81
C GLY A 125 -1.76 -1.59 -7.39
N LEU A 126 -0.98 -2.09 -6.42
CA LEU A 126 -1.41 -2.20 -5.02
C LEU A 126 -1.41 -0.85 -4.28
N GLY A 127 -0.91 0.21 -4.90
CA GLY A 127 -0.91 1.52 -4.27
C GLY A 127 0.29 1.75 -3.35
N LEU A 128 0.23 2.87 -2.65
CA LEU A 128 1.12 3.18 -1.54
C LEU A 128 0.51 2.65 -0.24
N THR A 129 1.35 2.09 0.63
CA THR A 129 0.99 1.74 2.00
C THR A 129 0.53 3.01 2.70
N GLN A 130 -0.70 2.99 3.20
CA GLN A 130 -1.26 4.09 3.98
C GLN A 130 -0.80 3.96 5.43
N ARG A 131 -0.36 5.08 6.00
CA ARG A 131 0.01 5.20 7.41
C ARG A 131 -0.88 6.24 8.05
N VAL A 132 -1.68 5.81 9.01
CA VAL A 132 -2.50 6.67 9.86
C VAL A 132 -1.79 6.79 11.20
N ARG A 133 -1.61 8.02 11.68
CA ARG A 133 -1.05 8.33 12.99
C ARG A 133 -2.01 9.23 13.74
N ARG A 134 -2.49 8.77 14.89
CA ARG A 134 -3.39 9.52 15.77
C ARG A 134 -2.69 9.81 17.08
N THR A 135 -2.56 11.08 17.41
CA THR A 135 -1.83 11.53 18.59
C THR A 135 -2.77 12.35 19.47
N HIS A 136 -2.83 12.00 20.75
CA HIS A 136 -3.63 12.69 21.76
C HIS A 136 -2.70 13.14 22.88
N THR A 137 -2.66 14.45 23.13
CA THR A 137 -1.86 15.05 24.21
C THR A 137 -2.78 15.79 25.15
N LEU A 138 -2.73 15.46 26.44
CA LEU A 138 -3.37 16.21 27.50
C LEU A 138 -2.29 16.79 28.40
N SER A 139 -2.38 18.07 28.73
CA SER A 139 -1.50 18.72 29.70
C SER A 139 -2.30 19.70 30.55
N GLY A 140 -1.97 19.83 31.82
CA GLY A 140 -2.61 20.79 32.70
C GLY A 140 -1.69 21.26 33.81
N SER A 141 -2.07 22.39 34.38
CA SER A 141 -1.39 23.02 35.50
C SER A 141 -2.40 23.63 36.47
N TYR A 142 -2.09 23.53 37.75
CA TYR A 142 -2.81 24.22 38.81
C TYR A 142 -1.82 25.11 39.56
N VAL A 143 -2.20 26.38 39.72
CA VAL A 143 -1.42 27.38 40.43
C VAL A 143 -2.22 27.84 41.63
N ARG A 144 -1.57 27.87 42.79
CA ARG A 144 -2.13 28.41 44.02
C ARG A 144 -1.22 29.46 44.65
N THR A 145 -1.76 30.65 44.85
CA THR A 145 -1.11 31.72 45.62
C THR A 145 -1.46 31.58 47.10
N ILE A 146 -0.51 31.10 47.90
CA ILE A 146 -0.70 30.83 49.34
C ILE A 146 -0.60 32.14 50.13
N ARG A 147 0.31 33.03 49.73
CA ARG A 147 0.50 34.40 50.24
C ARG A 147 0.90 35.29 49.06
N ASN A 148 0.85 36.62 49.21
CA ASN A 148 1.25 37.57 48.16
C ASN A 148 2.70 37.37 47.64
N ASN A 149 3.50 36.54 48.32
CA ASN A 149 4.88 36.20 47.99
C ASN A 149 5.16 34.69 47.92
N ILE A 150 4.15 33.81 47.99
CA ILE A 150 4.34 32.35 47.92
C ILE A 150 3.35 31.75 46.93
N ILE A 151 3.88 31.13 45.88
CA ILE A 151 3.11 30.43 44.83
C ILE A 151 3.52 28.95 44.84
N ASN A 152 2.53 28.07 44.76
CA ASN A 152 2.72 26.65 44.51
C ASN A 152 2.14 26.31 43.13
N GLU A 153 2.85 25.49 42.37
CA GLU A 153 2.40 25.05 41.06
C GLU A 153 2.56 23.54 40.93
N ALA A 154 1.50 22.89 40.43
CA ALA A 154 1.53 21.50 40.01
C ALA A 154 1.28 21.42 38.51
N ARG A 155 2.14 20.70 37.77
CA ARG A 155 2.01 20.47 36.32
C ARG A 155 2.00 18.97 36.03
N GLY A 156 1.24 18.58 35.02
CA GLY A 156 1.21 17.20 34.54
C GLY A 156 0.75 17.11 33.11
N GLY A 157 1.05 15.98 32.47
CA GLY A 157 0.60 15.70 31.12
C GLY A 157 0.74 14.24 30.74
N PHE A 158 0.09 13.88 29.64
CA PHE A 158 0.07 12.54 29.07
C PHE A 158 0.01 12.66 27.55
N ASN A 159 0.79 11.84 26.86
CA ASN A 159 0.71 11.67 25.42
C ASN A 159 0.41 10.22 25.05
N ARG A 160 -0.48 10.03 24.09
CA ARG A 160 -0.77 8.73 23.48
C ARG A 160 -0.73 8.85 21.98
N GLU A 161 0.11 8.03 21.37
CA GLU A 161 0.18 7.89 19.92
C GLU A 161 -0.28 6.50 19.48
N PHE A 162 -1.06 6.47 18.42
CA PHE A 162 -1.45 5.27 17.69
C PHE A 162 -0.93 5.37 16.27
N ILE A 163 -0.26 4.32 15.81
CA ILE A 163 0.17 4.19 14.42
C ILE A 163 -0.51 2.96 13.83
N TYR A 164 -1.15 3.15 12.69
CA TYR A 164 -1.77 2.12 11.88
C TYR A 164 -1.21 2.17 10.46
N ARG A 165 -0.92 1.01 9.88
CA ARG A 165 -0.46 0.88 8.50
C ARG A 165 -1.30 -0.16 7.77
N HIS A 166 -1.74 0.14 6.55
CA HIS A 166 -2.56 -0.76 5.76
C HIS A 166 -2.36 -0.57 4.25
N SER A 167 -2.76 -1.57 3.49
CA SER A 167 -2.83 -1.48 2.02
C SER A 167 -3.98 -0.60 1.56
N ASN A 168 -3.88 -0.06 0.34
CA ASN A 168 -4.94 0.77 -0.23
C ASN A 168 -6.19 -0.03 -0.63
N THR A 169 -6.04 -1.32 -0.91
CA THR A 169 -7.12 -2.20 -1.36
C THR A 169 -7.40 -3.32 -0.35
N THR A 170 -8.64 -3.80 -0.33
CA THR A 170 -9.01 -5.04 0.36
C THR A 170 -8.74 -6.25 -0.52
N LEU A 171 -8.72 -7.44 0.08
CA LEU A 171 -8.58 -8.69 -0.66
C LEU A 171 -9.71 -8.88 -1.68
N GLN A 172 -10.95 -8.57 -1.32
CA GLN A 172 -12.08 -8.61 -2.25
C GLN A 172 -11.93 -7.63 -3.41
N SER A 173 -11.51 -6.40 -3.13
CA SER A 173 -11.29 -5.38 -4.17
C SER A 173 -10.16 -5.79 -5.11
N PHE A 174 -9.09 -6.41 -4.59
CA PHE A 174 -8.04 -7.00 -5.39
C PHE A 174 -8.58 -8.09 -6.32
N LEU A 175 -9.31 -9.07 -5.78
CA LEU A 175 -9.85 -10.19 -6.57
C LEU A 175 -10.82 -9.72 -7.65
N SER A 176 -11.69 -8.76 -7.33
CA SER A 176 -12.60 -8.16 -8.30
C SER A 176 -11.84 -7.40 -9.41
N SER A 177 -10.78 -6.66 -9.06
CA SER A 177 -10.02 -5.85 -10.03
C SER A 177 -9.25 -6.68 -11.06
N ILE A 178 -8.94 -7.94 -10.77
CA ILE A 178 -8.30 -8.90 -11.69
C ILE A 178 -9.33 -9.72 -12.48
N GLY A 179 -10.62 -9.40 -12.36
CA GLY A 179 -11.67 -9.99 -13.19
C GLY A 179 -12.39 -11.19 -12.57
N LEU A 180 -12.19 -11.52 -11.29
CA LEU A 180 -13.01 -12.53 -10.64
C LEU A 180 -14.43 -12.00 -10.44
N ASP A 181 -15.42 -12.80 -10.82
CA ASP A 181 -16.81 -12.55 -10.50
C ASP A 181 -17.14 -12.85 -9.03
N GLN A 182 -18.33 -12.46 -8.59
CA GLN A 182 -18.75 -12.65 -7.21
C GLN A 182 -18.79 -14.13 -6.80
N SER A 183 -19.08 -15.06 -7.72
CA SER A 183 -19.12 -16.49 -7.42
C SER A 183 -17.73 -17.05 -7.11
N ALA A 184 -16.71 -16.61 -7.86
CA ALA A 184 -15.31 -16.98 -7.62
C ALA A 184 -14.77 -16.34 -6.33
N ILE A 185 -15.18 -15.10 -6.04
CA ILE A 185 -14.84 -14.41 -4.79
C ILE A 185 -15.45 -15.13 -3.58
N ASP A 186 -16.73 -15.52 -3.66
CA ASP A 186 -17.41 -16.23 -2.59
C ASP A 186 -16.80 -17.62 -2.36
N ALA A 187 -16.46 -18.33 -3.45
CA ALA A 187 -15.75 -19.61 -3.37
C ALA A 187 -14.37 -19.47 -2.71
N TYR A 188 -13.64 -18.40 -3.02
CA TYR A 188 -12.37 -18.09 -2.36
C TYR A 188 -12.60 -17.75 -0.87
N GLY A 189 -13.58 -16.91 -0.56
CA GLY A 189 -13.97 -16.57 0.81
C GLY A 189 -14.42 -17.77 1.65
N ALA A 190 -15.05 -18.78 1.03
CA ALA A 190 -15.38 -20.03 1.70
C ALA A 190 -14.14 -20.83 2.10
N ALA A 191 -13.03 -20.71 1.37
CA ALA A 191 -11.77 -21.40 1.67
C ALA A 191 -10.92 -20.68 2.74
N VAL A 192 -10.85 -19.34 2.68
CA VAL A 192 -9.99 -18.54 3.59
C VAL A 192 -10.72 -17.95 4.79
N GLY A 193 -12.06 -17.93 4.75
CA GLY A 193 -12.90 -17.23 5.73
C GLY A 193 -13.51 -15.95 5.13
N PRO A 194 -14.85 -15.75 5.21
CA PRO A 194 -15.50 -14.57 4.63
C PRO A 194 -14.99 -13.24 5.20
N ALA A 195 -14.55 -13.24 6.46
CA ALA A 195 -13.99 -12.05 7.11
C ALA A 195 -12.68 -11.57 6.46
N GLU A 196 -11.89 -12.48 5.89
CA GLU A 196 -10.60 -12.16 5.26
C GLU A 196 -10.77 -11.34 3.98
N LEU A 197 -11.90 -11.48 3.28
CA LEU A 197 -12.22 -10.72 2.07
C LEU A 197 -12.25 -9.20 2.31
N GLY A 198 -12.71 -8.79 3.50
CA GLY A 198 -12.77 -7.39 3.91
C GLY A 198 -11.44 -6.85 4.46
N THR A 199 -10.43 -7.69 4.63
CA THR A 199 -9.16 -7.25 5.21
C THR A 199 -8.31 -6.52 4.18
N HIS A 200 -7.62 -5.47 4.65
CA HIS A 200 -6.56 -4.84 3.88
C HIS A 200 -5.30 -5.70 3.98
N GLY A 201 -4.58 -5.86 2.87
CA GLY A 201 -3.35 -6.66 2.84
C GLY A 201 -2.27 -6.15 3.81
N HIS A 202 -1.39 -7.08 4.23
CA HIS A 202 -0.26 -6.95 5.17
C HIS A 202 -0.65 -6.85 6.67
N ARG A 203 0.03 -7.67 7.50
CA ARG A 203 -0.24 -7.74 8.95
C ARG A 203 0.05 -6.42 9.66
N PHE A 204 -0.89 -6.10 10.54
CA PHE A 204 -0.89 -5.07 11.57
C PHE A 204 0.43 -5.02 12.37
N GLN A 205 0.92 -3.81 12.63
CA GLN A 205 1.85 -3.56 13.72
C GLN A 205 1.38 -2.32 14.48
N ILE A 206 0.64 -2.54 15.56
CA ILE A 206 0.17 -1.49 16.45
C ILE A 206 1.30 -1.20 17.43
N TYR A 207 1.91 -0.04 17.31
CA TYR A 207 2.83 0.46 18.32
C TYR A 207 2.05 1.35 19.29
N PHE A 208 2.09 0.98 20.57
CA PHE A 208 1.74 1.87 21.66
C PHE A 208 3.01 2.46 22.22
N ILE A 209 3.21 3.76 22.01
CA ILE A 209 4.26 4.50 22.72
C ILE A 209 3.53 5.29 23.81
N ARG A 210 3.82 4.98 25.07
CA ARG A 210 3.47 5.79 26.23
C ARG A 210 4.72 6.56 26.63
N SER A 211 4.63 7.88 26.70
CA SER A 211 5.64 8.76 27.30
C SER A 211 4.99 9.59 28.38
#